data_AF-A0A4Z0YC84-F1
#
_entry.id   AF-A0A4Z0YC84-F1
#
_cell.length_a   1.000
_cell.length_b   1.000
_cell.length_c   1.000
_cell.angle_alpha   90.00
_cell.angle_beta   90.00
_cell.angle_gamma   90.00
#
_symmetry.space_group_name_H-M   'P 1'
#
loop_
_entity.id
_entity.type
_entity.pdbx_description
1 polymer ?
#
loop_
_entity_poly.entity_id
_entity_poly.type
_entity_poly.pdbx_seq_one_letter_code
_entity_poly.pdbx_strand_id
1 'polypeptide(L)'
;MRQVNEWSAMPTNAVSSPGAFKRMLEDTGFVDVQVRDLSDHIRPMTRFFYILAIVPFLIISLLHLERYFINTVAGVGAYRGYGFWRYVQIEARKPGEGALVEEA
;
A
#
# COMPACT_ATOMS: atom_id res chain seq x y z
N MET A 1 -4.85 3.62 -11.29
CA MET A 1 -3.83 4.11 -10.34
C MET A 1 -3.03 5.32 -10.82
N ARG A 2 -2.84 5.56 -12.12
CA ARG A 2 -2.08 6.74 -12.62
C ARG A 2 -2.56 8.09 -12.05
N GLN A 3 -3.88 8.33 -12.05
CA GLN A 3 -4.48 9.52 -11.43
C GLN A 3 -4.18 9.66 -9.93
N VAL A 4 -4.17 8.54 -9.20
CA VAL A 4 -3.77 8.53 -7.77
C VAL A 4 -2.31 8.98 -7.66
N ASN A 5 -1.40 8.43 -8.46
CA ASN A 5 0.01 8.83 -8.40
C ASN A 5 0.22 10.32 -8.73
N GLU A 6 -0.51 10.82 -9.73
CA GLU A 6 -0.41 12.22 -10.18
C GLU A 6 -1.04 13.22 -9.19
N TRP A 7 -2.12 12.83 -8.49
CA TRP A 7 -2.89 13.76 -7.65
C TRP A 7 -2.69 13.57 -6.15
N SER A 8 -2.20 12.41 -5.69
CA SER A 8 -2.07 12.07 -4.27
C SER A 8 -0.63 12.14 -3.73
N ALA A 9 0.31 12.71 -4.50
CA ALA A 9 1.73 12.78 -4.13
C ALA A 9 2.31 11.44 -3.61
N MET A 10 1.88 10.32 -4.21
CA MET A 10 2.33 8.96 -3.87
C MET A 10 3.23 8.38 -4.98
N PRO A 11 4.50 8.85 -5.10
CA PRO A 11 5.42 8.35 -6.13
C PRO A 11 5.73 6.86 -5.95
N THR A 12 5.65 6.36 -4.71
CA THR A 12 5.93 4.96 -4.34
C THR A 12 5.12 3.95 -5.15
N ASN A 13 3.90 4.29 -5.56
CA ASN A 13 3.07 3.38 -6.35
C ASN A 13 3.55 3.25 -7.82
N ALA A 14 4.47 4.10 -8.27
CA ALA A 14 5.16 3.96 -9.57
C ALA A 14 6.53 3.30 -9.45
N VAL A 15 7.23 3.48 -8.31
CA VAL A 15 8.59 2.95 -8.11
C VAL A 15 8.67 1.64 -7.32
N SER A 16 7.62 1.29 -6.57
CA SER A 16 7.57 0.02 -5.85
C SER A 16 7.33 -1.14 -6.81
N SER A 17 8.11 -2.20 -6.61
CA SER A 17 7.97 -3.48 -7.32
C SER A 17 8.20 -4.62 -6.33
N PRO A 18 7.72 -5.85 -6.64
CA PRO A 18 8.00 -7.01 -5.80
C PRO A 18 9.49 -7.12 -5.44
N GLY A 19 9.79 -7.16 -4.14
CA GLY A 19 11.16 -7.27 -3.64
C GLY A 19 11.98 -5.97 -3.64
N ALA A 20 11.44 -4.82 -4.09
CA ALA A 20 12.17 -3.54 -4.06
C ALA A 20 12.60 -3.17 -2.63
N PHE A 21 11.68 -3.21 -1.67
CA PHE A 21 11.98 -2.87 -0.28
C PHE A 21 12.92 -3.86 0.40
N LYS A 22 12.83 -5.16 0.07
CA LYS A 22 13.76 -6.17 0.58
C LYS A 22 15.20 -5.84 0.16
N ARG A 23 15.40 -5.58 -1.14
CA ARG A 23 16.71 -5.17 -1.66
C ARG A 23 17.22 -3.89 -1.01
N MET A 24 16.38 -2.87 -0.87
CA MET A 24 16.78 -1.63 -0.19
C MET A 24 17.30 -1.86 1.24
N LEU A 25 16.69 -2.77 1.99
CA LEU A 25 17.14 -3.11 3.34
C LEU A 25 18.42 -3.94 3.33
N GLU A 26 18.54 -4.93 2.44
CA GLU A 26 19.74 -5.75 2.30
C GLU A 26 20.94 -4.89 1.84
N ASP A 27 20.75 -4.01 0.86
CA ASP A 27 21.76 -3.09 0.32
C ASP A 27 22.25 -2.07 1.37
N THR A 28 21.42 -1.76 2.37
CA THR A 28 21.77 -0.87 3.49
C THR A 28 22.38 -1.61 4.68
N GLY A 29 22.54 -2.93 4.58
CA GLY A 29 23.22 -3.76 5.57
C GLY A 29 22.32 -4.37 6.64
N PHE A 30 20.99 -4.30 6.51
CA PHE A 30 20.11 -5.08 7.37
C PHE A 30 20.22 -6.57 7.05
N VAL A 31 20.03 -7.40 8.08
CA VAL A 31 20.06 -8.86 8.00
C VAL A 31 18.69 -9.45 8.35
N ASP A 32 18.47 -10.72 8.02
CA ASP A 32 17.22 -11.46 8.30
C ASP A 32 15.95 -10.77 7.77
N VAL A 33 16.04 -10.17 6.58
CA VAL A 33 14.92 -9.42 5.99
C VAL A 33 13.81 -10.37 5.55
N GLN A 34 12.69 -10.34 6.26
CA GLN A 34 11.47 -11.10 5.98
C GLN A 34 10.39 -10.20 5.41
N VAL A 35 9.74 -10.64 4.33
CA VAL A 35 8.61 -9.93 3.71
C VAL A 35 7.39 -10.84 3.75
N ARG A 36 6.33 -10.39 4.41
CA ARG A 36 5.05 -11.11 4.50
C ARG A 36 4.00 -10.34 3.70
N ASP A 37 3.33 -11.02 2.78
CA ASP A 37 2.20 -10.46 2.04
C ASP A 37 0.94 -10.58 2.91
N LEU A 38 0.38 -9.43 3.29
CA LEU A 38 -0.82 -9.31 4.10
C LEU A 38 -1.99 -8.74 3.30
N SER A 39 -1.92 -8.74 1.96
CA SER A 39 -2.96 -8.17 1.09
C SER A 39 -4.34 -8.80 1.34
N ASP A 40 -4.39 -10.10 1.61
CA ASP A 40 -5.64 -10.80 1.92
C ASP A 40 -6.24 -10.37 3.26
N HIS A 41 -5.41 -10.04 4.25
CA HIS A 41 -5.86 -9.58 5.57
C HIS A 41 -6.54 -8.20 5.48
N ILE A 42 -6.06 -7.33 4.59
CA ILE A 42 -6.66 -6.00 4.39
C ILE A 42 -7.76 -5.97 3.34
N ARG A 43 -7.98 -7.08 2.62
CA ARG A 43 -9.02 -7.18 1.59
C ARG A 43 -10.43 -6.91 2.11
N PRO A 44 -10.86 -7.37 3.31
CA PRO A 44 -12.17 -7.02 3.86
C PRO A 44 -12.33 -5.51 4.10
N MET A 45 -11.27 -4.84 4.58
CA MET A 45 -11.28 -3.39 4.80
C MET A 45 -11.39 -2.62 3.49
N THR A 46 -10.59 -2.98 2.47
CA THR A 46 -10.69 -2.32 1.16
C THR A 46 -12.05 -2.56 0.50
N ARG A 47 -12.65 -3.75 0.67
CA ARG A 47 -14.02 -4.04 0.23
C ARG A 47 -15.05 -3.15 0.92
N PHE A 48 -14.91 -2.94 2.23
CA PHE A 48 -15.79 -2.05 2.98
C PHE A 48 -15.71 -0.62 2.46
N PHE A 49 -14.50 -0.09 2.27
CA PHE A 49 -14.32 1.24 1.67
C PHE A 49 -14.90 1.34 0.26
N TYR A 50 -14.77 0.29 -0.55
CA TYR A 50 -15.41 0.25 -1.87
C TYR A 50 -16.92 0.39 -1.78
N ILE A 51 -17.58 -0.35 -0.89
CA ILE A 51 -19.03 -0.28 -0.70
C ILE A 51 -19.47 1.14 -0.30
N LEU A 52 -18.74 1.77 0.61
CA LEU A 52 -19.02 3.15 1.04
C LEU A 52 -18.76 4.18 -0.08
N ALA A 53 -17.71 3.97 -0.87
CA ALA A 53 -17.22 4.97 -1.81
C ALA A 53 -17.81 4.84 -3.23
N ILE A 54 -18.44 3.71 -3.60
CA ILE A 54 -18.85 3.50 -5.00
C ILE A 54 -19.94 4.47 -5.46
N VAL A 55 -20.93 4.78 -4.62
CA VAL A 55 -21.99 5.74 -4.99
C VAL A 55 -21.43 7.16 -5.12
N PRO A 56 -20.67 7.70 -4.14
CA PRO A 56 -19.96 8.97 -4.31
C PRO A 56 -19.05 8.98 -5.55
N PHE A 57 -18.32 7.89 -5.78
CA PHE A 57 -17.41 7.75 -6.92
C PHE A 57 -18.12 7.90 -8.26
N LEU A 58 -19.29 7.28 -8.43
CA LEU A 58 -20.07 7.40 -9.67
C LEU A 58 -20.53 8.85 -9.92
N ILE A 59 -20.96 9.56 -8.87
CA ILE A 59 -21.39 10.96 -8.96
C ILE A 59 -20.22 11.86 -9.35
N ILE A 60 -19.08 11.76 -8.65
CA ILE A 60 -17.91 12.60 -8.95
C ILE A 60 -17.31 12.28 -10.33
N SER A 61 -17.37 11.01 -10.76
CA SER A 61 -16.88 10.61 -12.09
C SER A 61 -17.78 11.16 -13.20
N LEU A 62 -19.10 11.13 -13.01
CA LEU A 62 -20.05 11.73 -13.95
C LEU A 62 -19.80 13.23 -14.11
N LEU A 63 -19.45 13.92 -13.01
CA LEU A 63 -19.18 15.36 -12.98
C LEU A 63 -17.73 15.73 -13.28
N HIS A 64 -16.84 14.76 -13.54
CA HIS A 64 -15.40 14.98 -13.78
C HIS A 64 -14.68 15.69 -12.61
N LEU A 65 -15.06 15.37 -11.36
CA LEU A 65 -14.55 15.98 -10.13
C LEU A 65 -13.50 15.12 -9.40
N GLU A 66 -13.01 14.04 -10.01
CA GLU A 66 -12.17 13.02 -9.36
C GLU A 66 -10.92 13.61 -8.70
N ARG A 67 -10.34 14.66 -9.30
CA ARG A 67 -9.17 15.37 -8.76
C ARG A 67 -9.40 15.97 -7.37
N TYR A 68 -10.62 16.42 -7.09
CA TYR A 68 -10.97 17.03 -5.80
C TYR A 68 -11.34 15.98 -4.74
N PHE A 69 -11.62 14.75 -5.17
CA PHE A 69 -12.07 13.64 -4.32
C PHE A 69 -11.14 12.43 -4.42
N ILE A 70 -9.83 12.68 -4.38
CA ILE A 70 -8.82 11.64 -4.62
C ILE A 70 -8.90 10.47 -3.63
N ASN A 71 -9.33 10.71 -2.38
CA ASN A 71 -9.54 9.66 -1.39
C ASN A 71 -10.68 8.70 -1.79
N THR A 72 -11.74 9.21 -2.43
CA THR A 72 -12.83 8.39 -2.97
C THR A 72 -12.33 7.54 -4.13
N VAL A 73 -11.54 8.12 -5.04
CA VAL A 73 -10.89 7.41 -6.14
C VAL A 73 -9.96 6.32 -5.62
N ALA A 74 -9.15 6.63 -4.61
CA ALA A 74 -8.23 5.68 -3.98
C ALA A 74 -8.98 4.55 -3.27
N GLY A 75 -10.05 4.84 -2.52
CA GLY A 75 -10.85 3.83 -1.83
C GLY A 75 -11.50 2.82 -2.79
N VAL A 76 -12.08 3.31 -3.89
CA VAL A 76 -12.62 2.44 -4.95
C VAL A 76 -11.51 1.69 -5.67
N GLY A 77 -10.42 2.38 -6.00
CA GLY A 77 -9.26 1.84 -6.70
C GLY A 77 -8.54 0.75 -5.91
N ALA A 78 -8.47 0.86 -4.59
CA ALA A 78 -7.82 -0.13 -3.72
C ALA A 78 -8.50 -1.50 -3.86
N TYR A 79 -9.83 -1.58 -3.77
CA TYR A 79 -10.51 -2.86 -3.93
C TYR A 79 -10.48 -3.39 -5.37
N ARG A 80 -10.73 -2.53 -6.38
CA ARG A 80 -10.73 -2.93 -7.79
C ARG A 80 -9.34 -3.34 -8.29
N GLY A 81 -8.30 -2.73 -7.75
CA GLY A 81 -6.90 -2.98 -8.08
C GLY A 81 -6.30 -4.17 -7.34
N TYR A 82 -7.09 -4.99 -6.65
CA TYR A 82 -6.59 -6.20 -6.00
C TYR A 82 -5.82 -7.08 -7.01
N GLY A 83 -4.65 -7.57 -6.59
CA GLY A 83 -3.70 -8.27 -7.45
C GLY A 83 -2.69 -7.36 -8.18
N PHE A 84 -2.94 -6.06 -8.27
CA PHE A 84 -2.01 -5.08 -8.85
C PHE A 84 -1.19 -4.29 -7.82
N TRP A 85 -1.57 -4.36 -6.55
CA TRP A 85 -0.80 -3.84 -5.42
C TRP A 85 -0.62 -4.93 -4.37
N ARG A 86 0.33 -4.74 -3.45
CA ARG A 86 0.51 -5.60 -2.28
C ARG A 86 0.61 -4.77 -1.01
N TYR A 87 0.00 -5.26 0.05
CA TYR A 87 0.19 -4.73 1.40
C TYR A 87 1.16 -5.67 2.12
N VAL A 88 2.39 -5.21 2.32
CA VAL A 88 3.46 -6.04 2.86
C VAL A 88 3.87 -5.56 4.24
N GLN A 89 4.09 -6.52 5.14
CA GLN A 89 4.84 -6.30 6.37
C GLN A 89 6.30 -6.69 6.10
N ILE A 90 7.23 -5.85 6.54
CA ILE A 90 8.65 -6.10 6.39
C ILE A 90 9.29 -6.05 7.76
N GLU A 91 10.02 -7.11 8.08
CA GLU A 91 10.77 -7.27 9.31
C GLU A 91 12.25 -7.42 8.94
N ALA A 92 13.13 -6.76 9.66
CA ALA A 92 14.56 -6.78 9.40
C ALA A 92 15.33 -6.51 10.69
N ARG A 93 16.54 -7.05 10.80
CA ARG A 93 17.41 -6.92 11.97
C ARG A 93 18.65 -6.10 11.61
N LYS A 94 19.07 -5.20 12.51
CA LYS A 94 20.35 -4.50 12.37
C LYS A 94 21.50 -5.47 12.73
N PRO A 95 22.61 -5.51 11.97
CA PRO A 95 23.75 -6.36 12.32
C PRO A 95 24.43 -5.89 13.62
N GLY A 96 24.81 -6.84 14.49
CA GLY A 96 25.41 -6.61 15.82
C GLY A 96 24.46 -6.98 16.98
N GLU A 97 24.99 -7.44 18.12
CA GLU A 97 24.19 -7.82 19.29
C GLU A 97 23.40 -6.63 19.86
N GLY A 98 22.10 -6.83 20.10
CA GLY A 98 21.27 -5.91 20.88
C GLY A 98 19.95 -5.45 20.25
N ALA A 99 19.10 -6.35 19.75
CA ALA A 99 17.73 -5.98 19.37
C ALA A 99 16.69 -7.08 19.61
N LEU A 100 16.87 -7.92 20.63
CA LEU A 100 15.77 -8.56 21.32
C LEU A 100 15.90 -8.13 22.78
N VAL A 101 15.08 -7.18 23.20
CA VAL A 101 14.74 -7.10 24.62
C VAL A 101 13.83 -8.29 24.83
N GLU A 102 14.34 -9.36 25.41
CA GLU A 102 13.49 -10.43 25.94
C GLU A 102 12.51 -9.79 26.92
N GLU A 103 11.20 -9.95 26.65
CA GLU A 103 10.16 -9.54 27.58
C GLU A 103 10.33 -10.36 28.87
N ALA A 104 10.54 -9.64 29.98
CA ALA A 104 10.71 -10.17 31.33
C ALA A 104 9.38 -10.63 31.95
#